data_AF-A0A378MIF1-F1
#
_entry.id   AF-A0A378MIF1-F1
#
_cell.length_a   1.000
_cell.length_b   1.000
_cell.length_c   1.000
_cell.angle_alpha   90.00
_cell.angle_beta   90.00
_cell.angle_gamma   90.00
#
_symmetry.space_group_name_H-M   'P 1'
#
loop_
_entity.id
_entity.type
_entity.pdbx_description
1 polymer ?
#
loop_
_entity_poly.entity_id
_entity_poly.type
_entity_poly.pdbx_seq_one_letter_code
_entity_poly.pdbx_strand_id
1 'polypeptide(L)'
;MSMDNDYLTAKKITADTSLTGNIVFKIEKQGVYTLNYASNIKKAKPISLKIDTRNYEDKSKEAEKALKAYVNEVYLGKSDLYADKYVENSLTADKKEFDTETKEKIQRNFTFSNPIADKDLTALLKELKKETLLEVMLLTR
;
A
#
# COMPACT_ATOMS: atom_id res chain seq x y z
N MET A 1 -10.16 -8.27 -5.46
CA MET A 1 -9.60 -9.64 -5.56
C MET A 1 -9.43 -10.17 -4.15
N SER A 2 -10.14 -11.25 -3.78
CA SER A 2 -9.94 -11.92 -2.49
C SER A 2 -8.52 -12.47 -2.44
N MET A 3 -7.66 -11.94 -1.58
CA MET A 3 -6.40 -12.58 -1.24
C MET A 3 -6.69 -13.66 -0.21
N ASP A 4 -7.32 -14.75 -0.65
CA ASP A 4 -7.28 -15.99 0.12
C ASP A 4 -5.83 -16.48 0.03
N ASN A 5 -5.01 -16.04 1.00
CA ASN A 5 -3.67 -16.55 1.22
C ASN A 5 -3.83 -18.00 1.68
N ASP A 6 -3.95 -18.93 0.73
CA ASP A 6 -4.02 -20.36 1.00
C ASP A 6 -2.67 -20.85 1.54
N TYR A 7 -2.48 -20.70 2.85
CA TYR A 7 -1.40 -21.33 3.58
C TYR A 7 -1.55 -22.84 3.47
N LEU A 8 -0.43 -23.53 3.26
CA LEU A 8 -0.42 -24.98 3.20
C LEU A 8 -0.86 -25.54 4.56
N THR A 9 -2.02 -26.18 4.61
CA THR A 9 -2.54 -26.84 5.81
C THR A 9 -2.33 -28.35 5.73
N ALA A 10 -2.16 -29.00 6.88
CA ALA A 10 -1.97 -30.44 6.94
C ALA A 10 -3.25 -31.16 6.46
N LYS A 11 -3.15 -31.86 5.33
CA LYS A 11 -4.24 -32.66 4.76
C LYS A 11 -3.73 -34.01 4.31
N LYS A 12 -4.52 -35.07 4.53
CA LYS A 12 -4.25 -36.38 3.92
C LYS A 12 -4.46 -36.25 2.41
N ILE A 13 -3.44 -36.60 1.64
CA ILE A 13 -3.50 -36.69 0.18
C ILE A 13 -3.56 -38.18 -0.20
N THR A 14 -4.30 -38.48 -1.26
CA THR A 14 -4.38 -39.84 -1.83
C THR A 14 -3.33 -40.02 -2.94
N ALA A 15 -3.14 -41.26 -3.39
CA ALA A 15 -2.31 -41.53 -4.57
C ALA A 15 -2.75 -40.62 -5.74
N ASP A 16 -1.77 -40.13 -6.48
CA ASP A 16 -1.93 -39.26 -7.66
C ASP A 16 -2.63 -37.91 -7.42
N THR A 17 -2.72 -37.48 -6.15
CA THR A 17 -3.21 -36.14 -5.79
C THR A 17 -2.08 -35.24 -5.31
N SER A 18 -2.24 -33.93 -5.55
CA SER A 18 -1.30 -32.90 -5.11
C SER A 18 -1.99 -31.89 -4.18
N LEU A 19 -1.21 -31.28 -3.30
CA LEU A 19 -1.62 -30.15 -2.48
C LEU A 19 -0.65 -29.00 -2.75
N THR A 20 -1.20 -27.85 -3.13
CA THR A 20 -0.45 -26.63 -3.39
C THR A 20 -0.85 -25.58 -2.36
N GLY A 21 0.10 -24.81 -1.88
CA GLY A 21 -0.14 -23.74 -0.91
C GLY A 21 1.16 -23.04 -0.54
N ASN A 22 1.04 -21.99 0.27
CA ASN A 22 2.16 -21.17 0.69
C ASN A 22 2.72 -21.64 2.04
N ILE A 23 4.05 -21.59 2.17
CA ILE A 23 4.77 -21.72 3.44
C ILE A 23 5.55 -20.43 3.67
N VAL A 24 5.50 -19.90 4.88
CA VAL A 24 6.11 -18.61 5.21
C VAL A 24 7.09 -18.77 6.35
N PHE A 25 8.31 -18.30 6.13
CA PHE A 25 9.37 -18.24 7.13
C PHE A 25 9.79 -16.79 7.30
N LYS A 26 9.99 -16.37 8.55
CA LYS A 26 10.69 -15.11 8.83
C LYS A 26 12.18 -15.34 8.62
N ILE A 27 12.77 -14.55 7.73
CA ILE A 27 14.17 -14.63 7.34
C ILE A 27 14.80 -13.24 7.30
N GLU A 28 16.12 -13.17 7.34
CA GLU A 28 16.86 -11.94 7.06
C GLU A 28 16.88 -11.65 5.55
N LYS A 29 16.87 -10.37 5.18
CA LYS A 29 16.95 -9.95 3.76
C LYS A 29 18.32 -10.33 3.17
N GLN A 30 18.35 -10.50 1.84
CA GLN A 30 19.57 -10.74 1.06
C GLN A 30 20.42 -11.95 1.50
N GLY A 31 19.73 -13.01 1.93
CA GLY A 31 20.36 -14.26 2.34
C GLY A 31 20.28 -15.35 1.27
N VAL A 32 20.98 -16.44 1.54
CA VAL A 32 20.86 -17.69 0.77
C VAL A 32 20.39 -18.76 1.74
N TYR A 33 19.23 -19.34 1.46
CA TYR A 33 18.54 -20.28 2.32
C TYR A 33 18.37 -21.63 1.63
N THR A 34 18.12 -22.67 2.42
CA THR A 34 17.78 -23.99 1.91
C THR A 34 16.47 -24.43 2.52
N LEU A 35 15.45 -24.62 1.67
CA LEU A 35 14.22 -25.29 2.05
C LEU A 35 14.44 -26.80 1.99
N ASN A 36 14.34 -27.47 3.13
CA ASN A 36 14.44 -28.92 3.23
C ASN A 36 13.06 -29.52 3.46
N TYR A 37 12.63 -30.40 2.55
CA TYR A 37 11.45 -31.23 2.72
C TYR A 37 11.88 -32.66 3.04
N ALA A 38 11.49 -33.13 4.22
CA ALA A 38 11.63 -34.52 4.62
C ALA A 38 10.23 -35.14 4.74
N SER A 39 9.98 -36.19 3.97
CA SER A 39 8.73 -36.94 4.07
C SER A 39 8.75 -37.84 5.30
N ASN A 40 7.58 -38.03 5.93
CA ASN A 40 7.41 -39.00 7.02
C ASN A 40 7.45 -40.47 6.55
N ILE A 41 7.64 -40.71 5.24
CA ILE A 41 7.79 -42.05 4.66
C ILE A 41 9.24 -42.52 4.85
N LYS A 42 9.44 -43.63 5.58
CA LYS A 42 10.75 -44.17 6.01
C LYS A 42 11.84 -44.32 4.94
N LYS A 43 11.50 -44.36 3.64
CA LYS A 43 12.45 -44.55 2.53
C LYS A 43 12.46 -43.40 1.51
N ALA A 44 11.67 -42.35 1.72
CA ALA A 44 11.66 -41.21 0.84
C ALA A 44 12.94 -40.38 1.04
N LYS A 45 13.63 -40.05 -0.06
CA LYS A 45 14.78 -39.15 0.01
C LYS A 45 14.30 -37.73 0.31
N PRO A 46 15.00 -36.97 1.17
CA PRO A 46 14.69 -35.58 1.37
C PRO A 46 14.94 -34.79 0.08
N ILE A 47 14.16 -33.72 -0.11
CA ILE A 47 14.32 -32.78 -1.21
C ILE A 47 14.84 -31.47 -0.60
N SER A 48 15.91 -30.94 -1.18
CA SER A 48 16.50 -29.67 -0.75
C SER A 48 16.46 -28.68 -1.90
N LEU A 49 15.91 -27.51 -1.65
CA LEU A 49 15.85 -26.42 -2.62
C LEU A 49 16.63 -25.22 -2.08
N LYS A 50 17.61 -24.75 -2.84
CA LYS A 50 18.34 -23.52 -2.53
C LYS A 50 17.54 -22.31 -3.01
N ILE A 51 17.32 -21.36 -2.12
CA ILE A 51 16.57 -20.12 -2.36
C ILE A 51 17.52 -18.95 -2.14
N ASP A 52 17.76 -18.17 -3.18
CA ASP A 52 18.60 -16.98 -3.13
C ASP A 52 17.71 -15.73 -3.06
N THR A 53 17.69 -15.07 -1.91
CA THR A 53 16.88 -13.86 -1.70
C THR A 53 17.65 -12.57 -1.91
N ARG A 54 18.92 -12.64 -2.35
CA ARG A 54 19.73 -11.44 -2.67
C ARG A 54 19.14 -10.61 -3.80
N ASN A 55 18.51 -11.27 -4.76
CA ASN A 55 17.85 -10.63 -5.89
C ASN A 55 16.33 -10.47 -5.69
N TYR A 56 15.82 -10.71 -4.48
CA TYR A 56 14.41 -10.52 -4.21
C TYR A 56 14.09 -9.03 -4.21
N GLU A 57 13.25 -8.61 -5.15
CA GLU A 57 12.81 -7.22 -5.27
C GLU A 57 11.70 -6.94 -4.24
N ASP A 58 12.05 -6.16 -3.21
CA ASP A 58 11.09 -5.71 -2.21
C ASP A 58 10.24 -4.56 -2.76
N LYS A 59 9.05 -4.91 -3.25
CA LYS A 59 8.07 -3.96 -3.79
C LYS A 59 7.32 -3.15 -2.72
N SER A 60 7.59 -3.34 -1.43
CA SER A 60 6.97 -2.52 -0.37
C SER A 60 7.25 -1.03 -0.57
N LYS A 61 8.43 -0.68 -1.11
CA LYS A 61 8.79 0.69 -1.46
C LYS A 61 7.94 1.27 -2.60
N GLU A 62 7.39 0.43 -3.48
CA GLU A 62 6.50 0.90 -4.55
C GLU A 62 5.14 1.30 -3.97
N ALA A 63 4.61 0.52 -3.03
CA ALA A 63 3.39 0.86 -2.31
C ALA A 63 3.55 2.15 -1.48
N GLU A 64 4.70 2.32 -0.82
CA GLU A 64 5.01 3.56 -0.10
C GLU A 64 5.08 4.78 -1.05
N LYS A 65 5.70 4.61 -2.22
CA LYS A 65 5.76 5.66 -3.25
C LYS A 65 4.38 5.99 -3.81
N ALA A 66 3.56 4.98 -4.09
CA ALA A 66 2.18 5.16 -4.56
C ALA A 66 1.36 5.97 -3.56
N LEU A 67 1.41 5.58 -2.28
CA LEU A 67 0.70 6.28 -1.22
C LEU A 67 1.17 7.73 -1.09
N LYS A 68 2.48 7.96 -1.09
CA LYS A 68 3.06 9.30 -0.99
C LYS A 68 2.65 10.19 -2.17
N ALA A 69 2.68 9.65 -3.39
CA ALA A 69 2.27 10.38 -4.59
C ALA A 69 0.78 10.71 -4.55
N TYR A 70 -0.07 9.78 -4.13
CA TYR A 70 -1.50 10.00 -3.95
C TYR A 70 -1.80 11.11 -2.93
N VAL A 71 -1.15 11.06 -1.75
CA VAL A 71 -1.29 12.09 -0.72
C VAL A 71 -0.86 13.46 -1.23
N ASN A 72 0.27 13.53 -1.94
CA ASN A 72 0.75 14.77 -2.53
C ASN A 72 -0.27 15.37 -3.50
N GLU A 73 -0.78 14.59 -4.45
CA GLU A 73 -1.66 15.08 -5.52
C GLU A 73 -3.07 15.45 -5.03
N VAL A 74 -3.69 14.58 -4.22
CA VAL A 74 -5.09 14.70 -3.80
C VAL A 74 -5.21 15.60 -2.57
N TYR A 75 -4.45 15.29 -1.51
CA TYR A 75 -4.60 15.96 -0.21
C TYR A 75 -3.81 17.26 -0.14
N LEU A 76 -2.56 17.25 -0.60
CA LEU A 76 -1.68 18.44 -0.49
C LEU A 76 -1.72 19.32 -1.74
N GLY A 77 -2.32 18.85 -2.84
CA GLY A 77 -2.40 19.59 -4.09
C GLY A 77 -1.04 19.86 -4.75
N LYS A 78 -0.03 19.03 -4.46
CA LYS A 78 1.32 19.11 -4.99
C LYS A 78 1.52 18.06 -6.08
N SER A 79 2.06 18.51 -7.21
CA SER A 79 2.43 17.59 -8.28
C SER A 79 3.55 16.65 -7.84
N ASP A 80 3.37 15.35 -8.08
CA ASP A 80 4.35 14.31 -7.81
C ASP A 80 4.73 13.59 -9.10
N LEU A 81 6.03 13.56 -9.41
CA LEU A 81 6.58 12.96 -10.64
C LEU A 81 6.34 11.45 -10.74
N TYR A 82 5.94 10.81 -9.64
CA TYR A 82 5.70 9.37 -9.55
C TYR A 82 4.21 9.02 -9.57
N ALA A 83 3.32 10.01 -9.58
CA ALA A 83 1.88 9.79 -9.52
C ALA A 83 1.39 8.94 -10.69
N ASP A 84 1.69 9.33 -11.93
CA ASP A 84 1.29 8.59 -13.14
C ASP A 84 1.88 7.19 -13.24
N LYS A 85 2.97 6.92 -12.51
CA LYS A 85 3.68 5.63 -12.55
C LYS A 85 3.15 4.62 -11.55
N TYR A 86 2.75 5.07 -10.37
CA TYR A 86 2.44 4.18 -9.24
C TYR A 86 0.99 4.30 -8.75
N VAL A 87 0.25 5.32 -9.17
CA VAL A 87 -1.14 5.51 -8.79
C VAL A 87 -2.04 5.21 -9.99
N GLU A 88 -2.83 4.15 -9.89
CA GLU A 88 -3.77 3.75 -10.95
C GLU A 88 -5.13 4.47 -10.84
N ASN A 89 -5.41 5.09 -9.70
CA ASN A 89 -6.63 5.85 -9.48
C ASN A 89 -6.73 7.07 -10.40
N SER A 90 -7.97 7.53 -10.64
CA SER A 90 -8.21 8.81 -11.29
C SER A 90 -7.92 9.96 -10.33
N LEU A 91 -6.65 10.39 -10.26
CA LEU A 91 -6.19 11.48 -9.42
C LEU A 91 -7.03 12.75 -9.58
N THR A 92 -7.48 13.05 -10.80
CA THR A 92 -8.34 14.20 -11.09
C THR A 92 -9.72 14.07 -10.43
N ALA A 93 -10.32 12.88 -10.49
CA ALA A 93 -11.62 12.64 -9.87
C ALA A 93 -11.50 12.68 -8.33
N ASP A 94 -10.52 11.97 -7.79
CA ASP A 94 -10.31 11.85 -6.35
C ASP A 94 -9.96 13.21 -5.72
N LYS A 95 -9.16 14.04 -6.41
CA LYS A 95 -8.89 15.42 -6.00
C LYS A 95 -10.14 16.28 -5.98
N LYS A 96 -10.99 16.18 -7.00
CA LYS A 96 -12.24 16.93 -7.06
C LYS A 96 -13.20 16.52 -5.96
N GLU A 97 -13.33 15.23 -5.71
CA GLU A 97 -14.15 14.68 -4.63
C GLU A 97 -13.65 15.16 -3.27
N PHE A 98 -12.36 15.00 -2.99
CA PHE A 98 -11.73 15.48 -1.75
C PHE A 98 -11.95 16.99 -1.53
N ASP A 99 -11.74 17.80 -2.57
CA ASP A 99 -11.94 19.25 -2.49
C ASP A 99 -13.40 19.60 -2.19
N THR A 100 -14.34 18.91 -2.83
CA THR A 100 -15.78 19.11 -2.63
C THR A 100 -16.18 18.75 -1.20
N GLU A 101 -15.84 17.56 -0.74
CA GLU A 101 -16.15 17.11 0.63
C GLU A 101 -15.54 18.01 1.69
N THR A 102 -14.30 18.44 1.50
CA THR A 102 -13.59 19.26 2.48
C THR A 102 -14.24 20.64 2.59
N LYS A 103 -14.57 21.27 1.46
CA LYS A 103 -15.31 22.55 1.45
C LYS A 103 -16.66 22.41 2.13
N GLU A 104 -17.41 21.34 1.86
CA GLU A 104 -18.69 21.08 2.51
C GLU A 104 -18.53 20.88 4.02
N LYS A 105 -17.51 20.12 4.47
CA LYS A 105 -17.21 19.91 5.89
C LYS A 105 -16.87 21.24 6.58
N ILE A 106 -16.07 22.10 5.95
CA ILE A 106 -15.79 23.45 6.46
C ILE A 106 -17.10 24.23 6.62
N GLN A 107 -17.93 24.23 5.58
CA GLN A 107 -19.19 24.98 5.58
C GLN A 107 -20.19 24.50 6.64
N ARG A 108 -20.18 23.20 6.98
CA ARG A 108 -21.05 22.59 8.00
C ARG A 108 -20.52 22.74 9.42
N ASN A 109 -19.22 22.57 9.63
CA ASN A 109 -18.64 22.43 10.98
C ASN A 109 -18.27 23.77 11.62
N PHE A 110 -18.12 24.82 10.83
CA PHE A 110 -17.81 26.16 11.34
C PHE A 110 -19.04 27.05 11.26
N THR A 111 -19.30 27.79 12.34
CA THR A 111 -20.43 28.73 12.39
C THR A 111 -20.05 30.01 11.65
N PHE A 112 -20.69 30.22 10.50
CA PHE A 112 -20.56 31.45 9.75
C PHE A 112 -21.89 32.20 9.76
N SER A 113 -21.84 33.53 9.85
CA SER A 113 -23.04 34.37 9.77
C SER A 113 -23.75 34.27 8.42
N ASN A 114 -23.02 33.89 7.37
CA ASN A 114 -23.50 33.61 6.02
C ASN A 114 -22.70 32.46 5.40
N PRO A 115 -23.23 31.75 4.38
CA PRO A 115 -22.44 30.81 3.59
C PRO A 115 -21.19 31.48 3.02
N ILE A 116 -20.04 30.82 3.10
CA ILE A 116 -18.82 31.32 2.48
C ILE A 116 -18.94 31.12 0.97
N ALA A 117 -18.56 32.12 0.18
CA ALA A 117 -18.54 31.98 -1.27
C ALA A 117 -17.52 30.90 -1.69
N ASP A 118 -17.83 30.12 -2.74
CA ASP A 118 -16.96 29.01 -3.16
C ASP A 118 -15.52 29.44 -3.49
N LYS A 119 -15.32 30.66 -3.99
CA LYS A 119 -13.99 31.24 -4.24
C LYS A 119 -13.16 31.36 -2.95
N ASP A 120 -13.80 31.73 -1.85
CA ASP A 120 -13.13 31.98 -0.57
C ASP A 120 -12.89 30.65 0.16
N LEU A 121 -13.82 29.69 0.02
CA LEU A 121 -13.60 28.29 0.42
C LEU A 121 -12.45 27.64 -0.35
N THR A 122 -12.34 27.90 -1.66
CA THR A 122 -11.23 27.42 -2.49
C THR A 122 -9.90 28.01 -2.04
N ALA A 123 -9.86 29.31 -1.74
CA ALA A 123 -8.66 29.97 -1.24
C ALA A 123 -8.25 29.43 0.14
N LEU A 124 -9.21 29.26 1.05
CA LEU A 124 -8.98 28.68 2.38
C LEU A 124 -8.44 27.25 2.28
N LEU A 125 -9.10 26.39 1.47
CA LEU A 125 -8.64 25.03 1.25
C LEU A 125 -7.22 25.00 0.68
N LYS A 126 -6.90 25.87 -0.28
CA LYS A 126 -5.54 25.98 -0.83
C LYS A 126 -4.53 26.35 0.24
N GLU A 127 -4.87 27.21 1.20
CA GLU A 127 -3.96 27.59 2.28
C GLU A 127 -3.79 26.47 3.31
N LEU A 128 -4.88 25.80 3.69
CA LEU A 128 -4.84 24.62 4.57
C LEU A 128 -3.90 23.55 4.00
N LYS A 129 -4.01 23.25 2.70
CA LYS A 129 -3.13 22.28 2.02
C LYS A 129 -1.65 22.68 2.07
N LYS A 130 -1.33 23.98 2.11
CA LYS A 130 0.05 24.47 2.26
C LYS A 130 0.55 24.37 3.70
N GLU A 131 -0.27 24.66 4.71
CA GLU A 131 0.17 24.59 6.11
C GLU A 131 0.37 23.14 6.58
N THR A 132 -0.49 22.21 6.15
CA THR A 132 -0.33 20.77 6.46
C THR A 132 1.01 20.21 5.93
N LEU A 133 1.55 20.81 4.87
CA LEU A 133 2.88 20.50 4.34
C LEU A 133 3.99 20.81 5.35
N LEU A 134 3.86 21.92 6.09
CA LEU A 134 4.89 22.38 7.02
C LEU A 134 5.03 21.40 8.20
N GLU A 135 3.89 20.95 8.74
CA GLU A 135 3.87 20.00 9.85
C GLU A 135 4.34 18.59 9.44
N VAL A 136 3.91 18.09 8.27
CA VAL A 136 4.35 16.76 7.78
C VAL A 136 5.85 16.74 7.46
N MET A 137 6.42 17.85 6.95
CA MET A 137 7.86 17.97 6.71
C MET A 137 8.70 18.10 7.99
N LEU A 138 8.12 18.62 9.08
CA LEU A 138 8.77 18.69 10.39
C LEU A 138 8.75 17.34 11.13
N LEU A 139 7.73 16.51 10.90
CA LEU A 139 7.56 15.18 11.52
C LEU A 139 8.33 14.05 10.82
N THR A 140 8.92 14.29 9.64
CA THR A 140 9.66 13.29 8.85
C THR A 140 11.18 13.49 8.87
N ARG A 141 11.70 14.29 9.81
CA ARG A 141 13.14 14.41 10.14
C ARG A 141 13.45 13.66 11.43
#